data_AF-A0A2D3VN39-F1
#
_entry.id   AF-A0A2D3VN39-F1
#
_cell.length_a   1.000
_cell.length_b   1.000
_cell.length_c   1.000
_cell.angle_alpha   90.00
_cell.angle_beta   90.00
_cell.angle_gamma   90.00
#
_symmetry.space_group_name_H-M   'P 1'
#
loop_
_entity.id
_entity.type
_entity.pdbx_description
1 polymer ?
#
loop_
_entity_poly.entity_id
_entity_poly.type
_entity_poly.pdbx_seq_one_letter_code
_entity_poly.pdbx_strand_id
1 'polypeptide(L)'
;MKNPKTALSIFTALLLTTSAFANEATELEALKQEVKELREMTNTLVDETSDLKTGFSYTTVDTKKSHSGLGSAASKVYYSKSPLSIGGYGEMYYAQTTEGDAKVDVYRFVPYIGYKFSDNII
;
A
#
# COMPACT_ATOMS: atom_id res chain seq x y z
N MET A 1 28.23 49.55 -50.19
CA MET A 1 27.26 49.94 -49.14
C MET A 1 26.38 48.74 -48.81
N LYS A 2 26.44 48.20 -47.58
CA LYS A 2 25.51 47.13 -47.13
C LYS A 2 24.13 47.77 -46.89
N ASN A 3 23.08 47.20 -47.49
CA ASN A 3 21.74 47.78 -47.41
C ASN A 3 21.13 47.55 -46.00
N PRO A 4 20.60 48.59 -45.34
CA PRO A 4 20.06 48.47 -43.97
C PRO A 4 18.83 47.54 -43.88
N LYS A 5 18.12 47.37 -45.00
CA LYS A 5 16.92 46.52 -45.10
C LYS A 5 17.23 45.01 -44.96
N THR A 6 18.41 44.56 -45.40
CA THR A 6 18.79 43.14 -45.26
C THR A 6 19.26 42.82 -43.84
N ALA A 7 19.89 43.77 -43.14
CA ALA A 7 20.26 43.62 -41.75
C ALA A 7 19.03 43.49 -40.83
N LEU A 8 17.98 44.27 -41.10
CA LEU A 8 16.74 44.24 -40.32
C LEU A 8 15.98 42.90 -40.48
N SER A 9 15.93 42.37 -41.70
CA SER A 9 15.29 41.08 -42.01
C SER A 9 15.96 39.90 -41.30
N ILE A 10 17.30 39.88 -41.26
CA ILE A 10 18.07 38.84 -40.55
C ILE A 10 17.83 38.92 -39.04
N PHE A 11 17.76 40.13 -38.49
CA PHE A 11 17.52 40.33 -37.06
C PHE A 11 16.12 39.86 -36.64
N THR A 12 15.10 40.13 -37.45
CA THR A 12 13.73 39.64 -37.20
C THR A 12 13.63 38.12 -37.33
N ALA A 13 14.33 37.50 -38.28
CA ALA A 13 14.34 36.05 -38.42
C ALA A 13 15.00 35.36 -37.21
N LEU A 14 16.05 35.96 -36.65
CA LEU A 14 16.74 35.45 -35.47
C LEU A 14 15.91 35.59 -34.19
N LEU A 15 15.12 36.66 -34.06
CA LEU A 15 14.20 36.86 -32.92
C LEU A 15 13.02 35.86 -32.93
N LEU A 16 12.49 35.55 -34.11
CA LEU A 16 11.39 34.59 -34.27
C LEU A 16 11.81 33.15 -33.98
N THR A 17 13.03 32.76 -34.34
CA THR A 17 13.54 31.42 -34.01
C THR A 17 13.79 31.27 -32.51
N THR A 18 14.33 32.31 -31.85
CA THR A 18 14.64 32.25 -30.41
C THR A 18 13.38 32.09 -29.54
N SER A 19 12.27 32.70 -29.95
CA SER A 19 10.98 32.62 -29.23
C SER A 19 10.29 31.25 -29.42
N ALA A 20 10.44 30.62 -30.58
CA ALA A 20 9.92 29.26 -30.82
C ALA A 20 10.59 28.20 -29.93
N PHE A 21 11.93 28.23 -29.82
CA PHE A 21 12.67 27.29 -28.97
C PHE A 21 12.43 27.51 -27.47
N ALA A 22 12.15 28.74 -27.04
CA ALA A 22 11.82 29.04 -25.65
C ALA A 22 10.49 28.40 -25.23
N ASN A 23 9.48 28.41 -26.12
CA ASN A 23 8.16 27.87 -25.82
C ASN A 23 8.16 26.33 -25.69
N GLU A 24 8.84 25.62 -26.61
CA GLU A 24 9.01 24.17 -26.53
C GLU A 24 9.80 23.73 -25.29
N ALA A 25 10.84 24.46 -24.91
CA ALA A 25 11.62 24.16 -23.71
C ALA A 25 10.78 24.30 -22.43
N THR A 26 9.92 25.33 -22.35
CA THR A 26 9.02 25.52 -21.20
C THR A 26 7.92 24.46 -21.13
N GLU A 27 7.32 24.08 -22.27
CA GLU A 27 6.32 23.01 -22.32
C GLU A 27 6.92 21.64 -21.96
N LEU A 28 8.15 21.38 -22.42
CA LEU A 28 8.87 20.14 -22.10
C LEU A 28 9.20 20.03 -20.61
N GLU A 29 9.61 21.12 -19.97
CA GLU A 29 9.88 21.14 -18.53
C GLU A 29 8.58 21.01 -17.71
N ALA A 30 7.50 21.66 -18.13
CA ALA A 30 6.18 21.48 -17.51
C ALA A 30 5.70 20.03 -17.60
N LEU A 31 5.85 19.39 -18.76
CA LEU A 31 5.47 18.00 -18.97
C LEU A 31 6.34 17.03 -18.14
N LYS A 32 7.65 17.29 -18.02
CA LYS A 32 8.54 16.51 -17.14
C LYS A 32 8.13 16.63 -15.67
N GLN A 33 7.74 17.83 -15.24
CA GLN A 33 7.29 18.07 -13.88
C GLN A 33 5.98 17.32 -13.58
N GLU A 34 5.02 17.35 -14.50
CA GLU A 34 3.77 16.59 -14.37
C GLU A 34 4.03 15.07 -14.34
N VAL A 35 4.91 14.56 -15.21
CA VAL A 35 5.32 13.14 -15.19
C VAL A 35 6.01 12.77 -13.89
N LYS A 36 6.81 13.67 -13.30
CA LYS A 36 7.47 13.45 -12.02
C LYS A 36 6.44 13.36 -10.89
N GLU A 37 5.49 14.30 -10.83
CA GLU A 37 4.42 14.31 -9.83
C GLU A 37 3.52 13.07 -9.95
N LEU A 38 3.16 12.69 -11.18
CA LEU A 38 2.40 11.45 -11.44
C LEU A 38 3.16 10.20 -10.98
N ARG A 39 4.48 10.15 -11.18
CA ARG A 39 5.32 9.04 -10.70
C ARG A 39 5.42 9.01 -9.17
N GLU A 40 5.56 10.17 -8.53
CA GLU A 40 5.56 10.27 -7.07
C GLU A 40 4.24 9.78 -6.48
N MET A 41 3.10 10.26 -7.00
CA MET A 41 1.77 9.78 -6.60
C MET A 41 1.60 8.27 -6.84
N THR A 42 2.08 7.76 -7.97
CA THR A 42 2.03 6.32 -8.27
C THR A 42 2.84 5.51 -7.27
N ASN A 43 4.05 5.97 -6.93
CA ASN A 43 4.89 5.29 -5.94
C ASN A 43 4.24 5.32 -4.55
N THR A 44 3.69 6.46 -4.12
CA THR A 44 2.97 6.54 -2.84
C THR A 44 1.77 5.59 -2.81
N LEU A 45 0.98 5.52 -3.88
CA LEU A 45 -0.14 4.58 -3.98
C LEU A 45 0.33 3.12 -3.99
N VAL A 46 1.47 2.81 -4.62
CA VAL A 46 2.07 1.48 -4.59
C VAL A 46 2.51 1.11 -3.17
N ASP A 47 3.13 2.04 -2.45
CA ASP A 47 3.55 1.84 -1.05
C ASP A 47 2.33 1.63 -0.15
N GLU A 48 1.31 2.49 -0.24
CA GLU A 48 0.06 2.36 0.53
C GLU A 48 -0.68 1.05 0.20
N THR A 49 -0.76 0.65 -1.07
CA THR A 49 -1.40 -0.61 -1.45
C THR A 49 -0.58 -1.83 -1.03
N SER A 50 0.75 -1.75 -1.01
CA SER A 50 1.64 -2.77 -0.46
C SER A 50 1.45 -2.90 1.06
N ASP A 51 1.40 -1.78 1.78
CA ASP A 51 1.14 -1.73 3.22
C ASP A 51 -0.25 -2.27 3.57
N LEU A 52 -1.28 -1.94 2.78
CA LEU A 52 -2.61 -2.52 2.93
C LEU A 52 -2.62 -4.02 2.65
N LYS A 53 -1.98 -4.49 1.57
CA LYS A 53 -1.88 -5.93 1.25
C LYS A 53 -1.12 -6.71 2.32
N THR A 54 -0.07 -6.13 2.89
CA THR A 54 0.72 -6.77 3.95
C THR A 54 0.02 -6.70 5.31
N GLY A 55 -0.72 -5.63 5.60
CA GLY A 55 -1.53 -5.46 6.80
C GLY A 55 -2.65 -6.48 6.93
N PHE A 56 -3.25 -6.89 5.80
CA PHE A 56 -4.25 -7.97 5.70
C PHE A 56 -3.66 -9.35 5.43
N SER A 57 -2.33 -9.51 5.46
CA SER A 57 -1.70 -10.82 5.26
C SER A 57 -2.14 -11.74 6.41
N TYR A 58 -3.13 -12.58 6.10
CA TYR A 58 -3.72 -13.56 7.01
C TYR A 58 -2.62 -14.52 7.42
N THR A 59 -1.89 -14.16 8.49
CA THR A 59 -0.84 -15.01 9.01
C THR A 59 -1.57 -16.24 9.52
N THR A 60 -1.38 -17.36 8.82
CA THR A 60 -1.97 -18.63 9.20
C THR A 60 -1.47 -18.95 10.62
N VAL A 61 -2.39 -19.39 11.47
CA VAL A 61 -2.05 -19.76 12.84
C VAL A 61 -1.14 -20.98 12.76
N ASP A 62 0.15 -20.79 13.03
CA ASP A 62 1.09 -21.91 13.13
C ASP A 62 0.83 -22.63 14.46
N THR A 63 0.22 -23.82 14.37
CA THR A 63 -0.14 -24.63 15.53
C THR A 63 1.07 -25.18 16.29
N LYS A 64 2.27 -25.10 15.70
CA LYS A 64 3.51 -25.59 16.31
C LYS A 64 4.26 -24.51 17.09
N LYS A 65 3.86 -23.24 16.97
CA LYS A 65 4.52 -22.12 17.65
C LYS A 65 3.68 -21.63 18.82
N SER A 66 4.25 -21.72 20.03
CA SER A 66 3.71 -21.14 21.25
C SER A 66 4.68 -20.12 21.80
N HIS A 67 4.18 -18.93 22.15
CA HIS A 67 4.94 -17.90 22.82
C HIS A 67 4.51 -17.84 24.29
N SER A 68 5.45 -18.01 25.23
CA SER A 68 5.20 -17.85 26.67
C SER A 68 4.00 -18.68 27.22
N GLY A 69 3.78 -19.89 26.69
CA GLY A 69 2.67 -20.76 27.10
C GLY A 69 1.29 -20.36 26.55
N LEU A 70 1.22 -19.35 25.68
CA LEU A 70 -0.02 -18.97 25.00
C LEU A 70 -0.44 -20.04 23.98
N GLY A 71 -1.75 -20.22 23.81
CA GLY A 71 -2.29 -21.05 22.72
C GLY A 71 -1.87 -20.53 21.34
N SER A 72 -1.88 -21.39 20.33
CA SER A 72 -1.41 -21.08 18.98
C SER A 72 -2.05 -19.81 18.38
N ALA A 73 -3.36 -19.63 18.57
CA ALA A 73 -4.09 -18.45 18.10
C ALA A 73 -3.65 -17.14 18.78
N ALA A 74 -3.31 -17.19 20.08
CA ALA A 74 -2.82 -16.03 20.83
C ALA A 74 -1.34 -15.76 20.55
N SER A 75 -0.57 -16.81 20.35
CA SER A 75 0.86 -16.73 19.99
C SER A 75 1.09 -16.06 18.63
N LYS A 76 0.10 -16.09 17.73
CA LYS A 76 0.13 -15.41 16.42
C LYS A 76 0.52 -13.93 16.52
N VAL A 77 0.12 -13.23 17.60
CA VAL A 77 0.43 -11.80 17.80
C VAL A 77 1.95 -11.54 17.79
N TYR A 78 2.74 -12.46 18.33
CA TYR A 78 4.20 -12.32 18.44
C TYR A 78 4.96 -12.73 17.17
N TYR A 79 4.30 -13.45 16.25
CA TYR A 79 4.93 -13.97 15.03
C TYR A 79 4.39 -13.32 13.75
N SER A 80 3.35 -12.50 13.84
CA SER A 80 2.82 -11.77 12.68
C SER A 80 3.76 -10.64 12.26
N LYS A 81 3.90 -10.45 10.95
CA LYS A 81 4.61 -9.30 10.37
C LYS A 81 3.75 -8.02 10.44
N SER A 82 2.43 -8.16 10.57
CA SER A 82 1.52 -7.03 10.73
C SER A 82 1.46 -6.63 12.21
N PRO A 83 1.49 -5.32 12.53
CA PRO A 83 1.37 -4.84 13.91
C PRO A 83 -0.02 -5.13 14.49
N LEU A 84 -1.05 -5.27 13.65
CA LEU A 84 -2.40 -5.65 14.06
C LEU A 84 -2.58 -7.17 13.92
N SER A 85 -2.86 -7.84 15.04
CA SER A 85 -3.15 -9.26 15.07
C SER A 85 -4.56 -9.51 15.60
N ILE A 86 -5.39 -10.10 14.74
CA ILE A 86 -6.73 -10.56 15.08
C ILE A 86 -6.72 -12.09 15.03
N GLY A 87 -7.16 -12.69 16.12
CA GLY A 87 -7.32 -14.12 16.32
C GLY A 87 -8.49 -14.41 17.23
N GLY A 88 -8.71 -15.67 17.56
CA GLY A 88 -9.75 -16.06 18.48
C GLY A 88 -9.88 -17.57 18.56
N TYR A 89 -10.55 -18.04 19.60
CA TYR A 89 -10.91 -19.43 19.77
C TYR A 89 -12.44 -19.53 19.85
N GLY A 90 -13.00 -20.48 19.12
CA GLY A 90 -14.42 -20.80 19.15
C GLY A 90 -14.65 -22.28 19.38
N GLU A 91 -15.71 -22.62 20.10
CA GLU A 91 -16.17 -23.99 20.25
C GLU A 91 -17.61 -24.09 19.77
N MET A 92 -17.84 -25.00 18.84
CA MET A 92 -19.15 -25.35 18.32
C MET A 92 -19.34 -26.85 18.39
N TYR A 93 -20.56 -27.26 18.68
CA TYR A 93 -20.98 -28.64 18.75
C TYR A 93 -21.99 -28.91 17.65
N TYR A 94 -21.74 -30.01 16.96
CA TYR A 94 -22.60 -30.51 15.91
C TYR A 94 -22.94 -31.96 16.22
N ALA A 95 -24.23 -32.27 16.25
CA ALA A 95 -24.71 -33.63 16.32
C ALA A 95 -25.85 -33.82 15.34
N GLN A 96 -25.74 -34.87 14.52
CA GLN A 96 -26.83 -35.32 13.68
C GLN A 96 -27.07 -36.80 13.91
N THR A 97 -28.32 -37.15 14.19
CA THR A 97 -28.76 -38.53 14.36
C THR A 97 -29.51 -38.96 13.10
N THR A 98 -29.32 -40.22 12.68
CA THR A 98 -29.90 -40.78 11.44
C THR A 98 -31.44 -40.69 11.38
N GLU A 99 -32.10 -40.59 12.53
CA GLU A 99 -33.57 -40.52 12.66
C GLU A 99 -34.06 -39.23 13.37
N GLY A 100 -33.20 -38.23 13.57
CA GLY A 100 -33.54 -37.02 14.34
C GLY A 100 -32.98 -35.72 13.76
N ASP A 101 -33.52 -34.60 14.23
CA ASP A 101 -33.11 -33.27 13.79
C ASP A 101 -31.64 -32.98 14.11
N ALA A 102 -30.96 -32.31 13.18
CA ALA A 102 -29.60 -31.84 13.37
C ALA A 102 -29.55 -30.76 14.46
N LYS A 103 -28.65 -30.92 15.42
CA LYS A 103 -28.40 -29.94 16.47
C LYS A 103 -27.05 -29.26 16.24
N VAL A 104 -27.08 -27.93 16.26
CA VAL A 104 -25.91 -27.08 16.15
C VAL A 104 -25.94 -26.09 17.30
N ASP A 105 -24.96 -26.21 18.19
CA ASP A 105 -24.81 -25.34 19.35
C ASP A 105 -23.45 -24.64 19.30
N VAL A 106 -23.44 -23.33 19.55
CA VAL A 106 -22.20 -22.55 19.67
C VAL A 106 -21.98 -22.25 21.14
N TYR A 107 -20.97 -22.86 21.75
CA TYR A 107 -20.74 -22.75 23.20
C TYR A 107 -19.98 -21.49 23.58
N ARG A 108 -18.95 -21.15 22.82
CA ARG A 108 -18.08 -20.00 23.14
C ARG A 108 -17.41 -19.45 21.91
N PHE A 109 -17.28 -18.13 21.88
CA PHE A 109 -16.45 -17.39 20.96
C PHE A 109 -15.63 -16.38 21.75
N VAL A 110 -14.31 -16.56 21.76
CA VAL A 110 -13.37 -15.74 22.50
C VAL A 110 -12.42 -15.06 21.49
N PRO A 111 -12.69 -13.82 21.10
CA PRO A 111 -11.81 -13.08 20.20
C PRO A 111 -10.56 -12.58 20.93
N TYR A 112 -9.43 -12.56 20.21
CA TYR A 112 -8.16 -11.99 20.62
C TYR A 112 -7.79 -10.88 19.63
N ILE A 113 -7.68 -9.65 20.13
CA ILE A 113 -7.26 -8.49 19.34
C ILE A 113 -6.03 -7.93 20.03
N GLY A 114 -4.92 -7.86 19.30
CA GLY A 114 -3.65 -7.33 19.81
C GLY A 114 -3.01 -6.39 18.80
N TYR A 115 -2.40 -5.31 19.31
CA TYR A 115 -1.63 -4.37 18.51
C TYR A 115 -0.21 -4.25 19.06
N LYS A 116 0.79 -4.47 18.21
CA LYS A 116 2.20 -4.32 18.55
C LYS A 116 2.67 -2.91 18.21
N PHE A 117 2.89 -2.09 19.24
CA PHE A 117 3.34 -0.70 19.10
C PHE A 117 4.83 -0.56 18.77
N SER A 118 5.67 -1.46 19.27
CA SER A 118 7.13 -1.44 19.11
C SER A 118 7.68 -2.86 19.23
N ASP A 119 8.82 -3.13 18.57
CA ASP A 119 9.57 -4.38 18.72
C ASP A 119 10.32 -4.46 20.06
N ASN A 120 10.51 -3.32 20.73
CA ASN A 120 11.16 -3.22 22.03
C ASN A 120 10.17 -2.72 23.07
N ILE A 121 9.94 -3.54 24.09
CA ILE A 121 9.37 -3.12 25.38
C ILE A 121 10.59 -2.95 26.29
N ILE A 122 11.00 -1.70 26.53
CA ILE A 122 12.04 -1.36 27.51
C ILE A 122 11.43 -1.40 28.89
#